data_AF-A0A517N008-F1
#
_entry.id   AF-A0A517N008-F1
#
_cell.length_a   1.000
_cell.length_b   1.000
_cell.length_c   1.000
_cell.angle_alpha   90.00
_cell.angle_beta   90.00
_cell.angle_gamma   90.00
#
_symmetry.space_group_name_H-M   'P 1'
#
loop_
_entity.id
_entity.type
_entity.pdbx_description
1 polymer ?
#
loop_
_entity_poly.entity_id
_entity_poly.type
_entity_poly.pdbx_seq_one_letter_code
_entity_poly.pdbx_strand_id
1 'polypeptide(L)'
;MRATDLDELLRCEGCNPSNYSISASAHDAWCLDLRDGEWVVFYSERGIDSPPIYASKSEREACDFFFDKVTGEKHWHIVGFFRHESDALVLESKLTAAGVDPIRNDIPVYRKANDPRFRVFVVGKDIFRYRQLFGEPKFVSA
;
A
#
# COMPACT_ATOMS: atom_id res chain seq x y z
N MET A 1 -11.94 17.51 5.26
CA MET A 1 -11.13 16.67 6.16
C MET A 1 -9.98 17.48 6.73
N ARG A 2 -9.31 17.05 7.81
CA ARG A 2 -8.00 17.61 8.24
C ARG A 2 -6.91 16.55 8.07
N ALA A 3 -5.66 16.96 7.97
CA ALA A 3 -4.53 16.04 7.78
C ALA A 3 -4.42 14.99 8.91
N THR A 4 -4.79 15.36 10.14
CA THR A 4 -4.82 14.44 11.29
C THR A 4 -5.81 13.30 11.13
N ASP A 5 -6.95 13.57 10.49
CA ASP A 5 -8.05 12.62 10.35
C ASP A 5 -7.88 11.77 9.07
N LEU A 6 -7.07 12.25 8.13
CA LEU A 6 -6.84 11.65 6.82
C LEU A 6 -6.09 10.31 6.89
N ASP A 7 -5.08 10.16 7.75
CA ASP A 7 -4.36 8.88 7.87
C ASP A 7 -5.29 7.76 8.32
N GLU A 8 -6.12 8.01 9.33
CA GLU A 8 -7.09 7.04 9.83
C GLU A 8 -8.10 6.65 8.75
N LEU A 9 -8.60 7.63 7.99
CA LEU A 9 -9.55 7.38 6.91
C LEU A 9 -8.94 6.54 5.78
N LEU A 10 -7.71 6.85 5.34
CA LEU A 10 -6.99 6.05 4.34
C LEU A 10 -6.76 4.62 4.83
N ARG A 11 -6.38 4.45 6.10
CA ARG A 11 -6.23 3.13 6.71
C ARG A 11 -7.55 2.37 6.72
N CYS A 12 -8.66 3.01 7.08
CA CYS A 12 -10.00 2.41 7.05
C CYS A 12 -10.45 2.03 5.63
N GLU A 13 -9.98 2.75 4.62
CA GLU A 13 -10.18 2.39 3.21
C GLU A 13 -9.29 1.23 2.73
N GLY A 14 -8.43 0.71 3.60
CA GLY A 14 -7.50 -0.37 3.26
C GLY A 14 -6.36 0.12 2.38
N CYS A 15 -6.03 1.42 2.39
CA CYS A 15 -4.84 1.92 1.72
C CYS A 15 -3.58 1.36 2.37
N ASN A 16 -2.58 1.01 1.57
CA ASN A 16 -1.29 0.54 2.07
C ASN A 16 -0.45 1.74 2.53
N PRO A 17 -0.04 1.83 3.81
CA PRO A 17 0.77 2.93 4.31
C PRO A 17 2.12 3.12 3.61
N SER A 18 2.62 2.13 2.86
CA SER A 18 3.82 2.33 2.03
C SER A 18 3.57 3.17 0.78
N ASN A 19 2.31 3.35 0.38
CA ASN A 19 1.96 4.01 -0.88
C ASN A 19 1.63 5.50 -0.71
N TYR A 20 1.57 6.00 0.53
CA TYR A 20 1.24 7.39 0.81
C TYR A 20 1.99 7.94 2.03
N SER A 21 2.08 9.26 2.11
CA SER A 21 2.68 10.00 3.23
C SER A 21 1.96 11.33 3.44
N ILE A 22 1.76 11.70 4.71
CA ILE A 22 1.08 12.95 5.12
C ILE A 22 2.07 13.75 5.96
N SER A 23 2.31 14.99 5.59
CA SER A 23 3.24 15.93 6.23
C SER A 23 4.70 15.44 6.26
N ALA A 24 5.09 14.61 5.30
CA ALA A 24 6.46 14.14 5.10
C ALA A 24 6.66 13.65 3.66
N SER A 25 7.92 13.62 3.20
CA SER A 25 8.30 12.86 2.01
C SER A 25 8.48 11.37 2.35
N ALA A 26 8.11 10.51 1.42
CA ALA A 26 8.34 9.08 1.48
C ALA A 26 8.98 8.60 0.17
N HIS A 27 9.37 7.33 0.10
CA HIS A 27 9.90 6.75 -1.13
C HIS A 27 8.82 5.95 -1.84
N ASP A 28 8.66 6.20 -3.14
CA ASP A 28 7.71 5.52 -4.02
C ASP A 28 6.25 5.64 -3.54
N ALA A 29 5.86 6.86 -3.17
CA ALA A 29 4.59 7.15 -2.51
C ALA A 29 4.00 8.52 -2.90
N TRP A 30 2.67 8.61 -2.83
CA TRP A 30 1.96 9.89 -2.91
C TRP A 30 2.13 10.67 -1.61
N CYS A 31 2.48 11.95 -1.70
CA CYS A 31 2.77 12.79 -0.56
C CYS A 31 1.82 13.99 -0.52
N LEU A 32 1.32 14.32 0.66
CA LEU A 32 0.64 15.58 0.98
C LEU A 32 1.52 16.36 1.94
N ASP A 33 1.89 17.59 1.62
CA ASP A 33 2.82 18.38 2.43
C ASP A 33 2.48 19.88 2.39
N LEU A 34 2.94 20.65 3.39
CA LEU A 34 2.79 22.11 3.43
C LEU A 34 4.09 22.77 2.96
N ARG A 35 4.09 23.37 1.76
CA ARG A 35 5.25 24.03 1.15
C ARG A 35 4.91 25.48 0.80
N ASP A 36 5.77 26.40 1.24
CA ASP A 36 5.62 27.84 0.97
C ASP A 36 4.23 28.42 1.31
N GLY A 37 3.58 27.86 2.33
CA GLY A 37 2.24 28.27 2.78
C GLY A 37 1.07 27.66 1.99
N GLU A 38 1.34 26.71 1.09
CA GLU A 38 0.33 25.95 0.34
C GLU A 38 0.44 24.46 0.60
N TRP A 39 -0.70 23.79 0.70
CA TRP A 39 -0.78 22.34 0.76
C TRP A 39 -0.62 21.78 -0.65
N VAL A 40 0.37 20.94 -0.85
CA VAL A 40 0.72 20.37 -2.15
C VAL A 40 0.61 18.86 -2.14
N VAL A 41 0.16 18.30 -3.27
CA VAL A 41 0.14 16.86 -3.52
C VAL A 41 1.08 16.54 -4.67
N PHE A 42 2.02 15.62 -4.43
CA PHE A 42 3.03 15.19 -5.40
C PHE A 42 3.36 13.71 -5.20
N TYR A 43 4.06 13.12 -6.16
CA TYR A 43 4.62 11.77 -6.01
C TYR A 43 6.10 11.89 -5.74
N SER A 44 6.64 11.06 -4.83
CA SER A 44 8.09 10.99 -4.61
C SER A 44 8.58 9.62 -5.06
N GLU A 45 9.44 9.57 -6.07
CA GLU A 45 10.04 8.34 -6.59
C GLU A 45 11.50 8.29 -6.18
N ARG A 46 11.89 7.27 -5.41
CA ARG A 46 13.28 7.09 -4.94
C ARG A 46 13.89 8.35 -4.29
N GLY A 47 13.06 9.14 -3.60
CA GLY A 47 13.46 10.38 -2.92
C GLY A 47 13.57 11.60 -3.84
N ILE A 48 13.11 11.50 -5.09
CA ILE A 48 12.98 12.62 -6.01
C ILE A 48 11.50 12.99 -6.11
N ASP A 49 11.18 14.20 -5.69
CA ASP A 49 9.82 14.71 -5.75
C ASP A 49 9.46 15.13 -7.18
N SER A 50 8.31 14.66 -7.65
CA SER A 50 7.69 15.17 -8.88
C SER A 50 7.18 16.60 -8.67
N PRO A 51 6.92 17.34 -9.75
CA PRO A 51 6.09 18.54 -9.66
C PRO A 51 4.75 18.24 -8.98
N PRO A 52 4.19 19.17 -8.18
CA PRO A 52 2.87 19.03 -7.61
C PRO A 52 1.81 18.83 -8.68
N ILE A 53 0.92 17.86 -8.46
CA ILE A 53 -0.26 17.64 -9.29
C ILE A 53 -1.48 18.42 -8.77
N TYR A 54 -1.38 18.93 -7.54
CA TYR A 54 -2.39 19.75 -6.90
C TYR A 54 -1.73 20.66 -5.85
N ALA A 55 -2.25 21.88 -5.71
CA ALA A 55 -1.86 22.83 -4.68
C ALA A 55 -3.09 23.64 -4.24
N SER A 56 -3.24 23.88 -2.94
CA SER A 56 -4.27 24.76 -2.39
C SER A 56 -3.83 25.39 -1.07
N LYS A 57 -4.33 26.59 -0.78
CA LYS A 57 -4.19 27.21 0.56
C LYS A 57 -5.13 26.58 1.58
N SER A 58 -6.15 25.86 1.13
CA SER A 58 -7.10 25.16 1.98
C SER A 58 -6.59 23.75 2.29
N GLU A 59 -6.24 23.51 3.56
CA GLU A 59 -5.91 22.16 4.06
C GLU A 59 -7.00 21.16 3.70
N ARG A 60 -8.26 21.57 3.86
CA ARG A 60 -9.42 20.72 3.60
C ARG A 60 -9.47 20.26 2.15
N GLU A 61 -9.31 21.17 1.21
CA GLU A 61 -9.38 20.83 -0.21
C GLU A 61 -8.22 19.93 -0.63
N ALA A 62 -7.02 20.19 -0.11
CA ALA A 62 -5.87 19.34 -0.38
C ALA A 62 -6.03 17.93 0.23
N CYS A 63 -6.57 17.82 1.44
CA CYS A 63 -6.88 16.52 2.05
C CYS A 63 -7.95 15.76 1.27
N ASP A 64 -9.02 16.44 0.84
CA ASP A 64 -10.11 15.82 0.08
C ASP A 64 -9.58 15.34 -1.30
N PHE A 65 -8.78 16.15 -2.00
CA PHE A 65 -8.09 15.74 -3.25
C PHE A 65 -7.14 14.56 -3.02
N PHE A 66 -6.32 14.61 -1.97
CA PHE A 66 -5.37 13.56 -1.66
C PHE A 66 -6.05 12.23 -1.34
N PHE A 67 -7.16 12.28 -0.58
CA PHE A 67 -7.97 11.11 -0.29
C PHE A 67 -8.48 10.44 -1.56
N ASP A 68 -9.11 11.22 -2.47
CA ASP A 68 -9.60 10.69 -3.74
C ASP A 68 -8.46 10.13 -4.60
N LYS A 69 -7.32 10.83 -4.62
CA LYS A 69 -6.15 10.38 -5.38
C LYS A 69 -5.61 9.05 -4.86
N VAL A 70 -5.42 8.92 -3.55
CA VAL A 70 -4.84 7.71 -2.94
C VAL A 70 -5.83 6.56 -3.02
N THR A 71 -7.11 6.76 -2.68
CA THR A 71 -8.13 5.71 -2.73
C THR A 71 -8.44 5.21 -4.14
N GLY A 72 -8.21 6.04 -5.17
CA GLY A 72 -8.34 5.65 -6.58
C GLY A 72 -7.25 4.68 -7.08
N GLU A 73 -6.15 4.52 -6.35
CA GLU A 73 -5.04 3.62 -6.72
C GLU A 73 -5.24 2.20 -6.17
N LYS A 74 -4.63 1.20 -6.82
CA LYS A 74 -4.62 -0.17 -6.27
C LYS A 74 -3.62 -0.29 -5.12
N HIS A 75 -4.13 -0.66 -3.95
CA HIS A 75 -3.31 -0.88 -2.75
C HIS A 75 -3.04 -2.36 -2.52
N TRP A 76 -1.89 -2.84 -3.00
CA TRP A 76 -1.48 -4.22 -2.79
C TRP A 76 -0.87 -4.38 -1.40
N HIS A 77 -1.38 -5.34 -0.63
CA HIS A 77 -0.84 -5.74 0.65
C HIS A 77 -0.22 -7.12 0.50
N ILE A 78 1.08 -7.23 0.76
CA ILE A 78 1.72 -8.55 0.77
C ILE A 78 1.23 -9.30 2.00
N VAL A 79 0.71 -10.51 1.79
CA VAL A 79 0.15 -11.37 2.85
C VAL A 79 0.82 -12.74 2.92
N GLY A 80 1.68 -13.03 1.95
CA GLY A 80 2.51 -14.23 1.90
C GLY A 80 3.82 -13.97 1.19
N PHE A 81 4.91 -14.49 1.74
CA PHE A 81 6.25 -14.44 1.15
C PHE A 81 6.95 -15.77 1.43
N PHE A 82 6.97 -16.65 0.42
CA PHE A 82 7.32 -18.05 0.58
C PHE A 82 8.53 -18.45 -0.26
N ARG A 83 9.25 -19.49 0.20
CA ARG A 83 10.33 -20.15 -0.56
C ARG A 83 9.81 -21.24 -1.49
N HIS A 84 8.70 -21.86 -1.13
CA HIS A 84 8.10 -22.96 -1.87
C HIS A 84 6.77 -22.52 -2.46
N GLU A 85 6.54 -22.86 -3.73
CA GLU A 85 5.30 -22.54 -4.44
C GLU A 85 4.07 -23.17 -3.76
N SER A 86 4.23 -24.38 -3.21
CA SER A 86 3.16 -25.11 -2.51
C SER A 86 2.56 -24.31 -1.35
N ASP A 87 3.38 -23.60 -0.57
CA ASP A 87 2.92 -22.81 0.57
C ASP A 87 2.06 -21.64 0.10
N ALA A 88 2.47 -21.05 -1.03
CA ALA A 88 1.82 -19.93 -1.66
C ALA A 88 0.47 -20.35 -2.28
N LEU A 89 0.42 -21.52 -2.94
CA LEU A 89 -0.82 -22.15 -3.45
C LEU A 89 -1.81 -22.50 -2.33
N VAL A 90 -1.31 -22.98 -1.19
CA VAL A 90 -2.15 -23.27 -0.01
C VAL A 90 -2.78 -21.97 0.53
N LEU A 91 -2.01 -20.88 0.61
CA LEU A 91 -2.56 -19.60 1.03
C LEU A 91 -3.60 -19.06 0.05
N GLU A 92 -3.31 -19.11 -1.26
CA GLU A 92 -4.26 -18.68 -2.30
C GLU A 92 -5.57 -19.45 -2.20
N SER A 93 -5.50 -20.78 -2.08
CA SER A 93 -6.69 -21.62 -1.95
C SER A 93 -7.53 -21.24 -0.73
N LYS A 94 -6.88 -20.92 0.40
CA LYS A 94 -7.57 -20.46 1.61
C LYS A 94 -8.21 -19.08 1.42
N LEU A 95 -7.55 -18.16 0.71
CA LEU A 95 -8.08 -16.82 0.43
C LEU A 95 -9.29 -16.90 -0.50
N THR A 96 -9.17 -17.63 -1.61
CA THR A 96 -10.27 -17.84 -2.55
C THR A 96 -11.46 -18.52 -1.88
N ALA A 97 -11.24 -19.55 -1.05
CA ALA A 97 -12.30 -20.20 -0.27
C ALA A 97 -12.98 -19.25 0.73
N ALA A 98 -12.29 -18.19 1.16
CA ALA A 98 -12.81 -17.16 2.04
C ALA A 98 -13.45 -15.96 1.31
N GLY A 99 -13.52 -16.00 -0.02
CA GLY A 99 -14.08 -14.95 -0.87
C GLY A 99 -13.13 -13.76 -1.11
N VAL A 100 -11.83 -13.93 -0.87
CA VAL A 100 -10.79 -12.94 -1.16
C VAL A 100 -10.07 -13.33 -2.45
N ASP A 101 -9.83 -12.37 -3.34
CA ASP A 101 -9.12 -12.61 -4.60
C ASP A 101 -7.62 -12.36 -4.44
N PRO A 102 -6.78 -13.42 -4.36
CA PRO A 102 -5.34 -13.24 -4.19
C PRO A 102 -4.65 -12.87 -5.51
N ILE A 103 -3.59 -12.07 -5.42
CA ILE A 103 -2.70 -11.78 -6.55
C ILE A 103 -1.35 -12.47 -6.35
N ARG A 104 -0.91 -13.23 -7.35
CA ARG A 104 0.43 -13.83 -7.42
C ARG A 104 1.42 -12.90 -8.10
N ASN A 105 2.59 -12.69 -7.50
CA ASN A 105 3.67 -11.92 -8.11
C ASN A 105 5.04 -12.48 -7.69
N ASP A 106 5.52 -13.48 -8.42
CA ASP A 106 6.71 -14.24 -8.05
C ASP A 106 8.01 -13.52 -8.43
N ILE A 107 9.06 -13.74 -7.63
CA ILE A 107 10.43 -13.28 -7.89
C ILE A 107 11.25 -14.53 -8.24
N PRO A 108 11.64 -14.75 -9.51
CA PRO A 108 12.41 -15.95 -9.89
C PRO A 108 13.81 -16.01 -9.23
N VAL A 109 14.42 -14.85 -9.01
CA VAL A 109 15.76 -14.71 -8.42
C VAL A 109 15.73 -13.59 -7.38
N TYR A 110 15.65 -13.93 -6.10
CA TYR A 110 15.56 -12.95 -5.02
C TYR A 110 16.94 -12.44 -4.57
N ARG A 111 17.80 -13.29 -4.01
CA ARG A 111 19.18 -12.91 -3.62
C ARG A 111 20.27 -13.53 -4.50
N LYS A 112 20.02 -14.71 -5.03
CA LYS A 112 20.98 -15.48 -5.85
C LYS A 112 20.24 -16.44 -6.78
N ALA A 113 20.95 -17.00 -7.76
CA ALA A 113 20.40 -18.05 -8.61
C ALA A 113 19.79 -19.18 -7.75
N ASN A 114 18.65 -19.70 -8.20
CA ASN A 114 17.84 -20.72 -7.50
C ASN A 114 17.30 -20.30 -6.11
N ASP A 115 17.03 -19.00 -5.93
CA ASP A 115 16.36 -18.46 -4.73
C ASP A 115 15.04 -17.77 -5.13
N PRO A 116 14.02 -18.52 -5.58
CA PRO A 116 12.72 -17.93 -5.90
C PRO A 116 11.99 -17.47 -4.64
N ARG A 117 11.13 -16.47 -4.79
CA ARG A 117 10.16 -16.05 -3.77
C ARG A 117 8.78 -15.97 -4.36
N PHE A 118 7.87 -16.71 -3.76
CA PHE A 118 6.46 -16.75 -4.14
C PHE A 118 5.70 -15.79 -3.25
N ARG A 119 5.15 -14.73 -3.84
CA ARG A 119 4.49 -13.66 -3.09
C ARG A 119 3.01 -13.66 -3.39
N VAL A 120 2.22 -13.58 -2.33
CA VAL A 120 0.76 -13.50 -2.38
C VAL A 120 0.35 -12.15 -1.83
N PHE A 121 -0.50 -11.45 -2.58
CA PHE A 121 -1.04 -10.15 -2.21
C PHE A 121 -2.56 -10.20 -2.13
N VAL A 122 -3.13 -9.28 -1.37
CA VAL A 122 -4.56 -8.92 -1.40
C VAL A 122 -4.68 -7.42 -1.67
N VAL A 123 -5.85 -6.94 -2.09
CA VAL A 123 -6.03 -5.54 -2.50
C VAL A 123 -6.98 -4.78 -1.59
N GLY A 124 -6.59 -3.57 -1.20
CA GLY A 124 -7.46 -2.65 -0.47
C GLY A 124 -8.01 -3.27 0.81
N LYS A 125 -9.34 -3.19 0.99
CA LYS A 125 -10.05 -3.67 2.19
C LYS A 125 -9.97 -5.18 2.42
N ASP A 126 -9.55 -5.98 1.44
CA ASP A 126 -9.35 -7.43 1.64
C ASP A 126 -8.28 -7.73 2.70
N ILE A 127 -7.40 -6.78 3.00
CA ILE A 127 -6.44 -6.92 4.11
C ILE A 127 -7.14 -7.10 5.46
N PHE A 128 -8.32 -6.52 5.67
CA PHE A 128 -9.07 -6.72 6.91
C PHE A 128 -9.65 -8.12 6.99
N ARG A 129 -10.15 -8.64 5.87
CA ARG A 129 -10.64 -10.01 5.79
C ARG A 129 -9.51 -11.01 6.02
N TYR A 130 -8.34 -10.76 5.44
CA TYR A 130 -7.14 -11.53 5.73
C TYR A 130 -6.82 -11.52 7.24
N ARG A 131 -6.71 -10.34 7.86
CA ARG A 131 -6.35 -10.20 9.27
C ARG A 131 -7.33 -10.90 10.20
N GLN A 132 -8.62 -10.83 9.91
CA GLN A 132 -9.66 -11.51 10.67
C GLN A 132 -9.49 -13.04 10.67
N LEU A 133 -9.07 -13.61 9.54
CA LEU A 133 -8.99 -15.06 9.35
C LEU A 133 -7.64 -15.65 9.75
N PHE A 134 -6.56 -14.90 9.53
CA PHE A 134 -5.18 -15.41 9.60
C PHE A 134 -4.29 -14.64 10.58
N GLY A 135 -4.77 -13.52 11.15
CA GLY A 135 -3.96 -12.60 11.94
C GLY A 135 -3.10 -11.65 11.08
N GLU A 136 -2.12 -10.99 11.70
CA GLU A 136 -1.22 -10.11 10.94
C GLU A 136 -0.34 -10.90 9.95
N PRO A 137 -0.08 -10.37 8.74
CA PRO A 137 0.88 -10.95 7.81
C PRO A 137 2.23 -11.17 8.48
N LYS A 138 2.70 -12.42 8.50
CA LYS A 138 4.02 -12.77 9.02
C LYS A 138 4.94 -13.09 7.87
N PHE A 139 5.97 -12.26 7.69
CA PHE A 139 7.03 -12.52 6.73
C PHE A 139 8.16 -13.21 7.48
N VAL A 140 8.36 -14.50 7.22
CA VAL A 140 9.54 -15.20 7.73
C VAL A 140 10.71 -14.75 6.86
N SER A 141 11.45 -13.76 7.33
CA SER A 141 12.74 -13.38 6.74
C SER A 141 13.72 -14.52 7.02
N ALA A 142 13.82 -15.45 6.08
CA ALA A 142 14.83 -16.50 6.09
C ALA A 142 15.96 -16.17 5.12
#